data_AF-A0A4Q3UJ90-F1
#
_entry.id   AF-A0A4Q3UJ90-F1
#
_cell.length_a   1.000
_cell.length_b   1.000
_cell.length_c   1.000
_cell.angle_alpha   90.00
_cell.angle_beta   90.00
_cell.angle_gamma   90.00
#
_symmetry.space_group_name_H-M   'P 1'
#
loop_
_entity.id
_entity.type
_entity.pdbx_description
1 polymer ?
#
loop_
_entity_poly.entity_id
_entity_poly.type
_entity_poly.pdbx_seq_one_letter_code
_entity_poly.pdbx_strand_id
1 'polypeptide(L)'
;GLADVTVSRSAAGYDVSLNGFQLVNRTGTKTVADKYNAASGKIVEGSSTFAVNGGSLAGAHDVSAAIDATQTRLDNFADTVRTEVNALFVAGTTAGGVTGMPFFAEPVPPSIAVGAMGLRLDDPIAADANNIASGTSGLLGDGTLAAQISGLRDKRIAALGNQTLGGYYSSLVSDVGRQVVSAQDSVDTYQSVADQIDAQISGTSGVSMDDEMATLLRFQRAYQAAAKALSTFDSMTETLIGMLNR
;
A
#
# COMPACT_ATOMS: atom_id res chain seq x y z
N GLY A 1 -6.99 -10.17 3.53
CA GLY A 1 -7.64 -10.74 2.32
C GLY A 1 -7.27 -9.94 1.07
N LEU A 2 -7.64 -10.42 -0.12
CA LEU A 2 -7.31 -9.74 -1.39
C LEU A 2 -8.09 -8.42 -1.56
N ALA A 3 -9.37 -8.43 -1.20
CA ALA A 3 -10.24 -7.27 -1.20
C ALA A 3 -11.33 -7.44 -0.13
N ASP A 4 -11.94 -6.33 0.30
CA ASP A 4 -13.06 -6.35 1.24
C ASP A 4 -14.33 -6.84 0.55
N VAL A 5 -14.92 -7.90 1.10
CA VAL A 5 -16.14 -8.52 0.59
C VAL A 5 -17.19 -8.62 1.67
N THR A 6 -18.43 -8.32 1.31
CA THR A 6 -19.61 -8.51 2.15
C THR A 6 -20.29 -9.79 1.74
N VAL A 7 -20.50 -10.68 2.71
CA VAL A 7 -21.27 -11.91 2.55
C VAL A 7 -22.66 -11.70 3.15
N SER A 8 -23.71 -11.96 2.37
CA SER A 8 -25.08 -11.95 2.85
C SER A 8 -25.73 -13.32 2.69
N ARG A 9 -26.53 -13.72 3.68
CA ARG A 9 -27.29 -14.97 3.65
C ARG A 9 -28.68 -14.70 3.10
N SER A 10 -29.05 -15.42 2.05
CA SER A 10 -30.41 -15.43 1.54
C SER A 10 -31.09 -16.76 1.87
N ALA A 11 -32.41 -16.84 1.69
CA ALA A 11 -33.19 -18.05 1.94
C ALA A 11 -32.75 -19.29 1.12
N ALA A 12 -31.88 -19.11 0.11
CA ALA A 12 -31.42 -20.17 -0.79
C ALA A 12 -29.88 -20.29 -0.90
N GLY A 13 -29.09 -19.59 -0.08
CA GLY A 13 -27.61 -19.67 -0.13
C GLY A 13 -26.90 -18.41 0.34
N TYR A 14 -25.65 -18.23 -0.12
CA TYR A 14 -24.80 -17.07 0.17
C TYR A 14 -24.58 -16.23 -1.08
N ASP A 15 -24.66 -14.91 -0.92
CA ASP A 15 -24.27 -13.94 -1.94
C ASP A 15 -23.00 -13.22 -1.45
N VAL A 16 -22.02 -13.05 -2.33
CA VAL A 16 -20.75 -12.35 -2.02
C VAL A 16 -20.61 -11.16 -2.93
N SER A 17 -20.35 -9.99 -2.35
CA SER A 17 -20.22 -8.74 -3.09
C SER A 17 -19.03 -7.92 -2.61
N LEU A 18 -18.42 -7.17 -3.52
CA LEU A 18 -17.38 -6.19 -3.23
C LEU A 18 -17.95 -4.81 -3.53
N ASN A 19 -18.28 -4.05 -2.48
CA ASN A 19 -18.78 -2.68 -2.59
C ASN A 19 -19.88 -2.50 -3.67
N GLY A 20 -20.86 -3.41 -3.71
CA GLY A 20 -21.95 -3.42 -4.69
C GLY A 20 -21.69 -4.21 -5.98
N PHE A 21 -20.44 -4.60 -6.27
CA PHE A 21 -20.11 -5.52 -7.35
C PHE A 21 -20.37 -6.97 -6.91
N GLN A 22 -21.34 -7.65 -7.51
CA GLN A 22 -21.68 -9.03 -7.13
C GLN A 22 -20.65 -10.02 -7.70
N LEU A 23 -19.89 -10.65 -6.81
CA LEU A 23 -18.83 -11.61 -7.16
C LEU A 23 -19.39 -13.03 -7.31
N VAL A 24 -20.23 -13.42 -6.37
CA VAL A 24 -20.86 -14.74 -6.34
C VAL A 24 -22.34 -14.54 -6.07
N ASN A 25 -23.16 -15.20 -6.89
CA ASN A 25 -24.59 -15.27 -6.68
C ASN A 25 -25.13 -16.65 -7.03
N ARG A 26 -26.44 -16.81 -6.90
CA ARG A 26 -27.15 -18.08 -7.17
C ARG A 26 -26.93 -18.65 -8.57
N THR A 27 -26.63 -17.81 -9.56
CA THR A 27 -26.51 -18.16 -10.98
C THR A 27 -25.06 -18.28 -11.46
N GLY A 28 -24.07 -17.92 -10.64
CA GLY A 28 -22.67 -18.14 -10.96
C GLY A 28 -21.72 -17.13 -10.33
N THR A 29 -20.51 -17.07 -10.90
CA THR A 29 -19.42 -16.21 -10.46
C THR A 29 -19.08 -15.15 -11.50
N LYS A 30 -18.75 -13.94 -11.07
CA LYS A 30 -18.18 -12.89 -11.93
C LYS A 30 -16.69 -12.72 -11.63
N THR A 31 -15.87 -12.66 -12.67
CA THR A 31 -14.43 -12.39 -12.55
C THR A 31 -14.14 -10.89 -12.44
N VAL A 32 -13.06 -10.56 -11.72
CA VAL A 32 -12.62 -9.18 -11.45
C VAL A 32 -11.36 -8.81 -12.26
N ALA A 33 -10.54 -9.80 -12.64
CA ALA A 33 -9.20 -9.57 -13.19
C ALA A 33 -9.18 -8.63 -14.40
N ASP A 34 -10.08 -8.83 -15.36
CA ASP A 34 -10.13 -7.99 -16.58
C ASP A 34 -10.90 -6.67 -16.40
N LYS A 35 -11.49 -6.47 -15.22
CA LYS A 35 -12.34 -5.31 -14.90
C LYS A 35 -11.67 -4.34 -13.93
N TYR A 36 -10.59 -4.74 -13.27
CA TYR A 36 -9.88 -3.88 -12.34
C TYR A 36 -9.00 -2.87 -13.09
N ASN A 37 -9.22 -1.60 -12.82
CA ASN A 37 -8.41 -0.51 -13.34
C ASN A 37 -7.44 -0.07 -12.24
N ALA A 38 -6.16 -0.44 -12.41
CA ALA A 38 -5.09 -0.18 -11.46
C ALA A 38 -4.76 1.32 -11.29
N ALA A 39 -5.05 2.18 -12.27
CA ALA A 39 -4.85 3.62 -12.10
C ALA A 39 -5.90 4.22 -11.14
N SER A 40 -7.14 3.78 -11.27
CA SER A 40 -8.26 4.33 -10.49
C SER A 40 -8.57 3.59 -9.18
N GLY A 41 -8.03 2.37 -9.00
CA GLY A 41 -8.34 1.52 -7.84
C GLY A 41 -9.76 0.95 -7.86
N LYS A 42 -10.38 0.87 -9.05
CA LYS A 42 -11.81 0.54 -9.22
C LYS A 42 -12.01 -0.63 -10.15
N ILE A 43 -13.07 -1.40 -9.89
CA ILE A 43 -13.63 -2.35 -10.83
C ILE A 43 -14.58 -1.60 -11.76
N VAL A 44 -14.48 -1.81 -13.07
CA VAL A 44 -15.31 -1.19 -14.10
C VAL A 44 -16.14 -2.27 -14.80
N GLU A 45 -17.47 -2.14 -14.79
CA GLU A 45 -18.38 -3.01 -15.51
C GLU A 45 -19.36 -2.16 -16.33
N GLY A 46 -19.15 -2.11 -17.66
CA GLY A 46 -19.91 -1.19 -18.53
C GLY A 46 -19.66 0.26 -18.12
N SER A 47 -20.74 0.99 -17.78
CA SER A 47 -20.69 2.36 -17.26
C SER A 47 -20.58 2.44 -15.73
N SER A 48 -20.64 1.31 -15.02
CA SER A 48 -20.61 1.28 -13.56
C SER A 48 -19.19 1.09 -13.04
N THR A 49 -18.87 1.75 -11.92
CA THR A 49 -17.58 1.61 -11.25
C THR A 49 -17.77 1.29 -9.77
N PHE A 50 -16.89 0.45 -9.23
CA PHE A 50 -16.97 -0.04 -7.85
C PHE A 50 -15.59 0.11 -7.22
N ALA A 51 -15.50 0.85 -6.11
CA ALA A 51 -14.22 1.12 -5.46
C ALA A 51 -13.75 -0.08 -4.64
N VAL A 52 -12.47 -0.43 -4.77
CA VAL A 52 -11.81 -1.43 -3.94
C VAL A 52 -11.19 -0.70 -2.75
N ASN A 53 -11.83 -0.73 -1.60
CA ASN A 53 -11.47 0.09 -0.44
C ASN A 53 -10.66 -0.66 0.64
N GLY A 54 -10.39 -1.95 0.46
CA GLY A 54 -9.69 -2.75 1.44
C GLY A 54 -9.02 -3.97 0.84
N GLY A 55 -8.34 -4.73 1.70
CA GLY A 55 -7.47 -5.83 1.31
C GLY A 55 -6.18 -5.39 0.62
N SER A 56 -5.38 -6.38 0.20
CA SER A 56 -4.07 -6.14 -0.41
C SER A 56 -4.15 -5.42 -1.76
N LEU A 57 -5.30 -5.46 -2.45
CA LEU A 57 -5.49 -4.75 -3.72
C LEU A 57 -5.61 -3.23 -3.53
N ALA A 58 -6.35 -2.80 -2.50
CA ALA A 58 -6.40 -1.39 -2.12
C ALA A 58 -5.03 -0.91 -1.62
N GLY A 59 -4.36 -1.69 -0.78
CA GLY A 59 -3.01 -1.35 -0.31
C GLY A 59 -1.99 -1.22 -1.45
N ALA A 60 -2.04 -2.10 -2.45
CA ALA A 60 -1.17 -1.98 -3.63
C ALA A 60 -1.47 -0.73 -4.47
N HIS A 61 -2.75 -0.34 -4.58
CA HIS A 61 -3.15 0.91 -5.23
C HIS A 61 -2.60 2.13 -4.48
N ASP A 62 -2.78 2.18 -3.16
CA ASP A 62 -2.29 3.27 -2.32
C ASP A 62 -0.77 3.44 -2.41
N VAL A 63 -0.03 2.32 -2.42
CA VAL A 63 1.43 2.32 -2.61
C VAL A 63 1.80 2.86 -3.99
N SER A 64 1.11 2.43 -5.05
CA SER A 64 1.35 2.96 -6.41
C SER A 64 1.11 4.47 -6.47
N ALA A 65 0.02 4.96 -5.89
CA ALA A 65 -0.30 6.38 -5.85
C ALA A 65 0.75 7.19 -5.06
N ALA A 66 1.26 6.64 -3.95
CA ALA A 66 2.33 7.25 -3.17
C ALA A 66 3.66 7.31 -3.95
N ILE A 67 3.98 6.28 -4.73
CA ILE A 67 5.15 6.25 -5.61
C ILE A 67 5.01 7.33 -6.70
N ASP A 68 3.87 7.40 -7.38
CA ASP A 68 3.63 8.38 -8.45
C ASP A 68 3.74 9.82 -7.93
N ALA A 69 3.18 10.08 -6.74
CA ALA A 69 3.30 11.38 -6.08
C ALA A 69 4.76 11.72 -5.72
N THR A 70 5.54 10.74 -5.27
CA THR A 70 6.96 10.91 -4.96
C THR A 70 7.79 11.17 -6.21
N GLN A 71 7.53 10.42 -7.30
CA GLN A 71 8.16 10.60 -8.60
C GLN A 71 7.89 12.01 -9.14
N THR A 72 6.63 12.47 -9.10
CA THR A 72 6.26 13.83 -9.53
C THR A 72 7.05 14.90 -8.79
N ARG A 73 7.25 14.74 -7.48
CA ARG A 73 8.04 15.70 -6.68
C ARG A 73 9.53 15.64 -7.01
N LEU A 74 10.06 14.44 -7.24
CA LEU A 74 11.45 14.25 -7.63
C LEU A 74 11.73 14.85 -9.01
N ASP A 75 10.79 14.69 -9.94
CA ASP A 75 10.85 15.28 -11.28
C ASP A 75 10.84 16.82 -11.21
N ASN A 76 9.91 17.40 -10.45
CA ASN A 76 9.89 18.85 -10.23
C ASN A 76 11.19 19.38 -9.59
N PHE A 77 11.77 18.63 -8.65
CA PHE A 77 13.07 18.97 -8.06
C PHE A 77 14.19 18.97 -9.11
N ALA A 78 14.29 17.90 -9.91
CA ALA A 78 15.30 17.77 -10.95
C ALA A 78 15.15 18.85 -12.03
N ASP A 79 13.92 19.14 -12.47
CA ASP A 79 13.63 20.20 -13.43
C ASP A 79 14.00 21.59 -12.88
N THR A 80 13.76 21.81 -11.59
CA THR A 80 14.17 23.06 -10.95
C THR A 80 15.69 23.19 -10.88
N VAL A 81 16.40 22.12 -10.51
CA VAL A 81 17.88 22.11 -10.51
C VAL A 81 18.42 22.41 -11.91
N ARG A 82 17.89 21.73 -12.93
CA ARG A 82 18.25 21.99 -14.33
C ARG A 82 18.08 23.47 -14.67
N THR A 83 16.88 24.00 -14.43
CA THR A 83 16.49 25.36 -14.79
C THR A 83 17.37 26.40 -14.11
N GLU A 84 17.56 26.28 -12.79
CA GLU A 84 18.32 27.25 -11.99
C GLU A 84 19.81 27.24 -12.33
N VAL A 85 20.39 26.06 -12.58
CA VAL A 85 21.79 25.94 -12.99
C VAL A 85 21.98 26.44 -14.41
N ASN A 86 21.15 26.04 -15.37
CA ASN A 86 21.24 26.48 -16.77
C ASN A 86 21.06 28.00 -16.88
N ALA A 87 20.14 28.59 -16.10
CA ALA A 87 19.89 30.03 -16.09
C ALA A 87 21.13 30.85 -15.68
N LEU A 88 21.99 30.31 -14.81
CA LEU A 88 23.27 30.94 -14.46
C LEU A 88 24.35 30.58 -15.48
N PHE A 89 24.46 29.31 -15.84
CA PHE A 89 25.57 28.77 -16.62
C PHE A 89 25.62 29.31 -18.06
N VAL A 90 24.48 29.67 -18.64
CA VAL A 90 24.39 30.27 -19.99
C VAL A 90 25.19 31.58 -20.11
N ALA A 91 25.38 32.31 -19.01
CA ALA A 91 26.18 33.54 -18.97
C ALA A 91 27.69 33.28 -18.77
N GLY A 92 28.08 32.02 -18.59
CA GLY A 92 29.46 31.61 -18.41
C GLY A 92 30.26 31.70 -19.71
N THR A 93 31.54 32.04 -19.56
CA THR A 93 32.51 32.08 -20.67
C THR A 93 33.61 31.07 -20.36
N THR A 94 33.80 30.09 -21.24
CA THR A 94 34.89 29.10 -21.10
C THR A 94 36.26 29.75 -21.39
N ALA A 95 37.35 29.07 -21.03
CA ALA A 95 38.70 29.55 -21.36
C ALA A 95 38.93 29.67 -22.88
N GLY A 96 38.17 28.94 -23.70
CA GLY A 96 38.16 29.04 -25.16
C GLY A 96 37.25 30.15 -25.71
N GLY A 97 36.58 30.93 -24.85
CA GLY A 97 35.68 32.01 -25.24
C GLY A 97 34.28 31.56 -25.66
N VAL A 98 33.90 30.31 -25.41
CA VAL A 98 32.57 29.78 -25.75
C VAL A 98 31.57 30.20 -24.66
N THR A 99 30.38 30.63 -25.09
CA THR A 99 29.30 31.13 -24.22
C THR A 99 27.95 30.56 -24.62
N GLY A 100 26.92 30.70 -23.78
CA GLY A 100 25.54 30.40 -24.16
C GLY A 100 25.17 28.92 -24.17
N MET A 101 26.04 28.05 -23.66
CA MET A 101 25.75 26.62 -23.51
C MET A 101 24.97 26.39 -22.22
N PRO A 102 23.96 25.50 -22.20
CA PRO A 102 23.40 25.02 -20.95
C PRO A 102 24.36 24.03 -20.28
N PHE A 103 24.26 23.87 -18.96
CA PHE A 103 25.05 22.88 -18.23
C PHE A 103 24.43 21.48 -18.35
N PHE A 104 23.12 21.43 -18.20
CA PHE A 104 22.28 20.25 -18.34
C PHE A 104 21.48 20.32 -19.64
N ALA A 105 21.28 19.18 -20.30
CA ALA A 105 20.51 19.12 -21.54
C ALA A 105 19.04 19.53 -21.29
N GLU A 106 18.47 20.31 -22.21
CA GLU A 106 17.05 20.66 -22.19
C GLU A 106 16.16 19.47 -22.56
N PRO A 107 14.96 19.31 -21.97
CA PRO A 107 14.05 18.22 -22.31
C PRO A 107 13.59 18.26 -23.77
N VAL A 108 13.68 17.12 -24.46
CA VAL A 108 13.20 16.91 -25.83
C VAL A 108 12.55 15.52 -25.94
N PRO A 109 11.32 15.33 -25.41
CA PRO A 109 10.69 14.02 -25.40
C PRO A 109 10.45 13.46 -26.82
N PRO A 110 10.60 12.15 -27.04
CA PRO A 110 10.92 11.11 -26.05
C PRO A 110 12.42 10.93 -25.80
N SER A 111 13.30 11.66 -26.49
CA SER A 111 14.75 11.46 -26.45
C SER A 111 15.40 11.90 -25.12
N ILE A 112 14.93 13.00 -24.55
CA ILE A 112 15.32 13.49 -23.23
C ILE A 112 14.04 13.74 -22.46
N ALA A 113 13.81 12.96 -21.41
CA ALA A 113 12.61 13.06 -20.59
C ALA A 113 12.55 14.39 -19.83
N VAL A 114 11.32 14.79 -19.47
CA VAL A 114 11.12 15.79 -18.41
C VAL A 114 11.39 15.10 -17.06
N GLY A 115 11.77 15.87 -16.04
CA GLY A 115 11.99 15.35 -14.70
C GLY A 115 13.38 14.77 -14.47
N ALA A 116 13.45 13.89 -13.48
CA ALA A 116 14.69 13.33 -12.96
C ALA A 116 15.36 12.37 -13.94
N MET A 117 14.57 11.61 -14.71
CA MET A 117 15.10 10.70 -15.73
C MET A 117 15.87 11.42 -16.84
N GLY A 118 15.50 12.67 -17.14
CA GLY A 118 16.18 13.47 -18.15
C GLY A 118 17.25 14.41 -17.60
N LEU A 119 17.59 14.33 -16.30
CA LEU A 119 18.62 15.19 -15.73
C LEU A 119 20.00 14.65 -16.10
N ARG A 120 20.56 15.15 -17.19
CA ARG A 120 21.89 14.79 -17.71
C ARG A 120 22.64 16.03 -18.17
N LEU A 121 23.97 15.95 -18.22
CA LEU A 121 24.80 17.01 -18.80
C LEU A 121 24.44 17.26 -20.27
N ASP A 122 24.60 18.49 -20.73
CA ASP A 122 24.54 18.81 -22.16
C ASP A 122 25.68 18.10 -22.91
N ASP A 123 25.44 17.65 -24.15
CA ASP A 123 26.37 16.76 -24.85
C ASP A 123 27.80 17.36 -25.02
N PRO A 124 27.98 18.68 -25.34
CA PRO A 124 29.29 19.33 -25.34
C PRO A 124 29.97 19.36 -23.96
N ILE A 125 29.20 19.55 -22.88
CA ILE A 125 29.72 19.55 -21.50
C ILE A 125 30.18 18.13 -21.10
N ALA A 126 29.40 17.12 -21.49
CA ALA A 126 29.73 15.72 -21.25
C ALA A 126 30.97 15.26 -22.06
N ALA A 127 31.18 15.84 -23.25
CA ALA A 127 32.28 15.48 -24.14
C ALA A 127 33.62 16.11 -23.73
N ASP A 128 33.63 17.31 -23.16
CA ASP A 128 34.85 18.01 -22.77
C ASP A 128 34.65 18.90 -21.53
N ALA A 129 35.40 18.62 -20.46
CA ALA A 129 35.38 19.39 -19.23
C ALA A 129 35.86 20.85 -19.41
N ASN A 130 36.62 21.16 -20.48
CA ASN A 130 36.98 22.54 -20.81
C ASN A 130 35.77 23.39 -21.20
N ASN A 131 34.63 22.76 -21.50
CA ASN A 131 33.37 23.47 -21.74
C ASN A 131 32.68 23.90 -20.44
N ILE A 132 33.19 23.51 -19.26
CA ILE A 132 32.68 23.96 -17.96
C ILE A 132 33.24 25.36 -17.65
N ALA A 133 32.41 26.40 -17.82
CA ALA A 133 32.77 27.76 -17.44
C ALA A 133 32.74 27.95 -15.92
N SER A 134 33.82 28.48 -15.34
CA SER A 134 33.92 28.81 -13.91
C SER A 134 33.54 30.26 -13.59
N GLY A 135 33.54 31.13 -14.60
CA GLY A 135 33.33 32.57 -14.50
C GLY A 135 32.66 33.15 -15.74
N THR A 136 32.45 34.46 -15.75
CA THR A 136 31.79 35.17 -16.86
C THR A 136 32.78 35.94 -17.74
N SER A 137 33.97 36.25 -17.23
CA SER A 137 35.00 37.01 -17.95
C SER A 137 35.81 36.20 -18.96
N GLY A 138 35.81 34.86 -18.85
CA GLY A 138 36.67 33.97 -19.63
C GLY A 138 38.15 33.97 -19.20
N LEU A 139 38.51 34.73 -18.15
CA LEU A 139 39.87 34.78 -17.61
C LEU A 139 40.16 33.58 -16.72
N LEU A 140 41.40 33.10 -16.78
CA LEU A 140 41.89 32.08 -15.86
C LEU A 140 41.80 32.60 -14.41
N GLY A 141 41.21 31.80 -13.53
CA GLY A 141 41.02 32.13 -12.12
C GLY A 141 39.71 32.87 -11.79
N ASP A 142 38.88 33.21 -12.79
CA ASP A 142 37.53 33.73 -12.53
C ASP A 142 36.61 32.60 -12.07
N GLY A 143 36.23 32.64 -10.79
CA GLY A 143 35.31 31.69 -10.15
C GLY A 143 33.93 32.27 -9.84
N THR A 144 33.57 33.42 -10.42
CA THR A 144 32.33 34.14 -10.08
C THR A 144 31.06 33.34 -10.35
N LEU A 145 30.99 32.66 -11.50
CA LEU A 145 29.85 31.81 -11.87
C LEU A 145 29.77 30.58 -10.94
N ALA A 146 30.91 29.95 -10.64
CA ALA A 146 30.95 28.83 -9.70
C ALA A 146 30.44 29.25 -8.30
N ALA A 147 30.80 30.45 -7.84
CA ALA A 147 30.29 31.01 -6.59
C ALA A 147 28.77 31.27 -6.66
N GLN A 148 28.25 31.80 -7.76
CA GLN A 148 26.81 31.99 -7.96
C GLN A 148 26.02 30.68 -7.96
N ILE A 149 26.51 29.66 -8.67
CA ILE A 149 25.92 28.32 -8.68
C ILE A 149 25.96 27.72 -7.26
N SER A 150 27.05 27.91 -6.52
CA SER A 150 27.12 27.46 -5.11
C SER A 150 26.06 28.14 -4.23
N GLY A 151 25.75 29.41 -4.51
CA GLY A 151 24.71 30.17 -3.82
C GLY A 151 23.28 29.66 -4.06
N LEU A 152 23.03 28.84 -5.09
CA LEU A 152 21.73 28.20 -5.29
C LEU A 152 21.35 27.27 -4.13
N ARG A 153 22.33 26.78 -3.36
CA ARG A 153 22.09 25.98 -2.15
C ARG A 153 21.22 26.72 -1.13
N ASP A 154 21.41 28.03 -1.00
CA ASP A 154 20.74 28.86 0.01
C ASP A 154 19.59 29.69 -0.58
N LYS A 155 19.49 29.75 -1.92
CA LYS A 155 18.41 30.44 -2.63
C LYS A 155 17.07 29.75 -2.36
N ARG A 156 16.06 30.54 -2.01
CA ARG A 156 14.66 30.09 -1.94
C ARG A 156 14.02 30.20 -3.32
N ILE A 157 13.43 29.11 -3.80
CA ILE A 157 12.92 28.99 -5.17
C ILE A 157 11.40 28.85 -5.14
N ALA A 158 10.70 29.72 -5.87
CA ALA A 158 9.23 29.78 -5.88
C ALA A 158 8.60 28.48 -6.39
N ALA A 159 9.18 27.86 -7.42
CA ALA A 159 8.74 26.57 -7.98
C ALA A 159 8.78 25.40 -6.97
N LEU A 160 9.56 25.56 -5.89
CA LEU A 160 9.66 24.61 -4.79
C LEU A 160 8.89 25.07 -3.55
N GLY A 161 7.87 25.92 -3.72
CA GLY A 161 7.10 26.46 -2.59
C GLY A 161 7.93 27.40 -1.71
N ASN A 162 8.81 28.18 -2.33
CA ASN A 162 9.78 29.04 -1.65
C ASN A 162 10.74 28.26 -0.72
N GLN A 163 11.08 27.01 -1.01
CA GLN A 163 12.10 26.27 -0.24
C GLN A 163 13.48 26.38 -0.91
N THR A 164 14.54 26.08 -0.16
CA THR A 164 15.87 25.84 -0.75
C THR A 164 15.92 24.46 -1.40
N LEU A 165 16.88 24.23 -2.31
CA LEU A 165 17.07 22.91 -2.93
C LEU A 165 17.25 21.82 -1.87
N GLY A 166 18.12 22.06 -0.88
CA GLY A 166 18.34 21.14 0.24
C GLY A 166 17.09 20.93 1.10
N GLY A 167 16.35 22.00 1.39
CA GLY A 167 15.13 21.93 2.19
C GLY A 167 14.02 21.13 1.50
N TYR A 168 13.83 21.33 0.19
CA TYR A 168 12.85 20.59 -0.59
C TYR A 168 13.20 19.10 -0.65
N TYR A 169 14.45 18.77 -0.96
CA TYR A 169 14.91 17.37 -1.03
C TYR A 169 14.82 16.67 0.34
N SER A 170 15.23 17.35 1.41
CA SER A 170 15.10 16.82 2.77
C SER A 170 13.65 16.58 3.15
N SER A 171 12.73 17.46 2.75
CA SER A 171 11.29 17.27 2.95
C SER A 171 10.79 16.05 2.18
N LEU A 172 11.17 15.89 0.91
CA LEU A 172 10.80 14.74 0.09
C LEU A 172 11.21 13.42 0.76
N VAL A 173 12.47 13.29 1.18
CA VAL A 173 12.96 12.07 1.85
C VAL A 173 12.26 11.85 3.19
N SER A 174 12.03 12.92 3.96
CA SER A 174 11.34 12.83 5.25
C SER A 174 9.88 12.39 5.08
N ASP A 175 9.22 12.81 4.01
CA ASP A 175 7.82 12.46 3.75
C ASP A 175 7.69 10.97 3.42
N VAL A 176 8.59 10.43 2.60
CA VAL A 176 8.67 8.97 2.33
C VAL A 176 8.93 8.20 3.63
N GLY A 177 9.88 8.66 4.46
CA GLY A 177 10.16 8.03 5.75
C GLY A 177 8.93 8.01 6.68
N ARG A 178 8.19 9.13 6.76
CA ARG A 178 6.95 9.18 7.55
C ARG A 178 5.85 8.27 7.02
N GLN A 179 5.71 8.15 5.70
CA GLN A 179 4.75 7.21 5.08
C GLN A 179 5.09 5.77 5.44
N VAL A 180 6.36 5.37 5.38
CA VAL A 180 6.81 4.02 5.75
C VAL A 180 6.53 3.73 7.22
N VAL A 181 6.91 4.62 8.12
CA VAL A 181 6.65 4.45 9.57
C VAL A 181 5.15 4.36 9.84
N SER A 182 4.34 5.25 9.27
CA SER A 182 2.89 5.23 9.45
C SER A 182 2.25 3.94 8.92
N ALA A 183 2.75 3.39 7.82
CA ALA A 183 2.28 2.12 7.28
C ALA A 183 2.65 0.95 8.20
N GLN A 184 3.87 0.93 8.74
CA GLN A 184 4.30 -0.09 9.69
C GLN A 184 3.47 -0.05 10.98
N ASP A 185 3.29 1.13 11.56
CA ASP A 185 2.47 1.31 12.77
C ASP A 185 1.03 0.85 12.54
N SER A 186 0.49 1.09 11.34
CA SER A 186 -0.85 0.63 10.96
C SER A 186 -0.91 -0.89 10.89
N VAL A 187 0.07 -1.56 10.28
CA VAL A 187 0.15 -3.02 10.22
C VAL A 187 0.20 -3.62 11.61
N ASP A 188 1.07 -3.10 12.48
CA ASP A 188 1.23 -3.60 13.85
C ASP A 188 -0.06 -3.43 14.68
N THR A 189 -0.75 -2.29 14.49
CA THR A 189 -2.04 -2.01 15.12
C THR A 189 -3.11 -2.99 14.63
N TYR A 190 -3.26 -3.16 13.32
CA TYR A 190 -4.28 -4.05 12.76
C TYR A 190 -4.02 -5.52 13.11
N GLN A 191 -2.75 -5.95 13.17
CA GLN A 191 -2.40 -7.28 13.62
C GLN A 191 -2.78 -7.49 15.08
N SER A 192 -2.48 -6.53 15.96
CA SER A 192 -2.83 -6.60 17.38
C SER A 192 -4.35 -6.68 17.59
N VAL A 193 -5.13 -5.93 16.79
CA VAL A 193 -6.60 -5.99 16.81
C VAL A 193 -7.10 -7.34 16.32
N ALA A 194 -6.53 -7.87 15.24
CA ALA A 194 -6.88 -9.19 14.71
C ALA A 194 -6.61 -10.29 15.76
N ASP A 195 -5.44 -10.29 16.37
CA ASP A 195 -5.06 -11.25 17.42
C ASP A 195 -6.01 -11.17 18.62
N GLN A 196 -6.43 -9.95 19.01
CA GLN A 196 -7.39 -9.74 20.09
C GLN A 196 -8.77 -10.29 19.74
N ILE A 197 -9.25 -10.08 18.51
CA ILE A 197 -10.53 -10.61 18.04
C ILE A 197 -10.47 -12.14 17.97
N ASP A 198 -9.39 -12.72 17.45
CA ASP A 198 -9.21 -14.18 17.36
C ASP A 198 -9.20 -14.82 18.76
N ALA A 199 -8.57 -14.16 19.74
CA ALA A 199 -8.62 -14.60 21.13
C ALA A 199 -10.04 -14.56 21.72
N GLN A 200 -10.83 -13.51 21.44
CA GLN A 200 -12.22 -13.39 21.88
C GLN A 200 -13.14 -14.42 21.22
N ILE A 201 -12.96 -14.65 19.91
CA ILE A 201 -13.69 -15.67 19.15
C ILE A 201 -13.37 -17.05 19.73
N SER A 202 -12.10 -17.35 19.98
CA SER A 202 -11.67 -18.62 20.57
C SER A 202 -12.21 -18.80 21.99
N GLY A 203 -12.28 -17.74 22.78
CA GLY A 203 -12.85 -17.79 24.13
C GLY A 203 -14.38 -17.94 24.18
N THR A 204 -15.09 -17.49 23.15
CA THR A 204 -16.57 -17.57 23.07
C THR A 204 -17.05 -18.81 22.30
N SER A 205 -16.30 -19.20 21.25
CA SER A 205 -16.60 -20.37 20.40
C SER A 205 -15.92 -21.64 20.91
N GLY A 206 -14.99 -21.52 21.86
CA GLY A 206 -14.44 -22.63 22.62
C GLY A 206 -15.50 -23.19 23.54
N VAL A 207 -16.31 -24.12 23.04
CA VAL A 207 -17.04 -25.02 23.93
C VAL A 207 -16.00 -25.72 24.78
N SER A 208 -16.09 -25.56 26.11
CA SER A 208 -15.16 -26.21 27.02
C SER A 208 -15.35 -27.72 26.88
N MET A 209 -14.31 -28.44 26.42
CA MET A 209 -14.32 -29.90 26.35
C MET A 209 -14.68 -30.52 27.70
N ASP A 210 -14.37 -29.83 28.80
CA ASP A 210 -14.73 -30.25 30.15
C ASP A 210 -16.24 -30.10 30.42
N ASP A 211 -16.90 -29.06 29.89
CA ASP A 211 -18.35 -28.90 29.99
C ASP A 211 -19.10 -29.90 29.09
N GLU A 212 -18.58 -30.16 27.89
CA GLU A 212 -19.09 -31.23 27.03
C GLU A 212 -18.86 -32.61 27.66
N MET A 213 -17.70 -32.90 28.25
CA MET A 213 -17.42 -34.16 28.96
C MET A 213 -18.26 -34.30 30.23
N ALA A 214 -18.47 -33.23 31.00
CA ALA A 214 -19.37 -33.25 32.15
C ALA A 214 -20.82 -33.53 31.72
N THR A 215 -21.25 -32.94 30.61
CA THR A 215 -22.56 -33.20 30.00
C THR A 215 -22.66 -34.66 29.51
N LEU A 216 -21.62 -35.18 28.87
CA LEU A 216 -21.54 -36.56 28.42
C LEU A 216 -21.57 -37.55 29.59
N LEU A 217 -20.78 -37.32 30.63
CA LEU A 217 -20.76 -38.11 31.87
C LEU A 217 -22.12 -38.09 32.57
N ARG A 218 -22.81 -36.94 32.58
CA ARG A 218 -24.16 -36.82 33.11
C ARG A 218 -25.14 -37.68 32.31
N PHE A 219 -25.10 -37.64 30.98
CA PHE A 219 -25.93 -38.50 30.13
C PHE A 219 -25.60 -39.99 30.32
N GLN A 220 -24.32 -40.36 30.43
CA GLN A 220 -23.90 -41.73 30.68
C GLN A 220 -24.40 -42.26 32.03
N ARG A 221 -24.30 -41.46 33.09
CA ARG A 221 -24.82 -41.82 34.43
C ARG A 221 -26.34 -41.93 34.43
N ALA A 222 -27.03 -41.01 33.76
CA ALA A 222 -28.48 -41.06 33.61
C ALA A 222 -28.93 -42.33 32.85
N TYR A 223 -28.21 -42.70 31.79
CA TYR A 223 -28.46 -43.93 31.03
C TYR A 223 -28.23 -45.18 31.89
N GLN A 224 -27.12 -45.25 32.64
CA GLN A 224 -26.85 -46.36 33.57
C GLN A 224 -27.92 -46.48 34.66
N ALA A 225 -28.39 -45.35 35.19
CA ALA A 225 -29.49 -45.33 36.17
C ALA A 225 -30.80 -45.83 35.56
N ALA A 226 -31.14 -45.39 34.33
CA ALA A 226 -32.32 -45.85 33.62
C ALA A 226 -32.25 -47.35 33.30
N ALA A 227 -31.10 -47.87 32.88
CA ALA A 227 -30.89 -49.29 32.63
C ALA A 227 -31.03 -50.13 33.91
N LYS A 228 -30.53 -49.63 35.05
CA LYS A 228 -30.70 -50.29 36.34
C LYS A 228 -32.15 -50.29 36.82
N ALA A 229 -32.87 -49.18 36.60
CA ALA A 229 -34.31 -49.12 36.87
C ALA A 229 -35.07 -50.14 36.01
N LEU A 230 -34.76 -50.22 34.72
CA LEU A 230 -35.35 -51.19 33.80
C LEU A 230 -35.09 -52.64 34.25
N SER A 231 -33.84 -52.98 34.61
CA SER A 231 -33.50 -54.30 35.13
C SER A 231 -34.22 -54.64 36.45
N THR A 232 -34.44 -53.63 37.30
CA THR A 232 -35.23 -53.79 38.53
C THR A 232 -36.70 -54.06 38.19
N PHE A 233 -37.25 -53.32 37.23
CA PHE A 233 -38.59 -53.58 36.71
C PHE A 233 -38.70 -55.00 36.11
N ASP A 234 -37.78 -55.42 35.25
CA ASP A 234 -37.75 -56.77 34.68
C ASP A 234 -37.74 -57.84 35.78
N SER A 235 -36.89 -57.67 36.80
CA SER A 235 -36.81 -58.58 37.95
C SER A 235 -38.12 -58.62 38.76
N MET A 236 -38.79 -57.48 38.94
CA MET A 236 -40.11 -57.42 39.57
C MET A 236 -41.18 -58.12 38.71
N THR A 237 -41.14 -57.92 37.39
CA THR A 237 -42.08 -58.57 36.45
C THR A 237 -41.88 -60.08 36.44
N GLU A 238 -40.63 -60.55 36.42
CA GLU A 238 -40.30 -61.98 36.48
C GLU A 238 -40.69 -62.60 37.82
N THR A 239 -40.53 -61.88 38.93
CA THR A 239 -41.01 -62.33 40.26
C THR A 239 -42.53 -62.44 40.28
N LEU A 240 -43.24 -61.44 39.74
CA LEU A 240 -44.72 -61.47 39.65
C LEU A 240 -45.21 -62.62 38.78
N ILE A 241 -44.58 -62.86 37.63
CA ILE A 241 -44.90 -63.99 36.74
C ILE A 241 -44.58 -65.33 37.41
N GLY A 242 -43.44 -65.44 38.11
CA GLY A 242 -43.04 -66.63 38.86
C GLY A 242 -43.98 -66.95 40.02
N MET A 243 -44.60 -65.94 40.64
CA MET A 243 -45.66 -66.13 41.65
C MET A 243 -47.00 -66.55 41.04
N LEU A 244 -47.29 -66.17 39.79
CA LEU A 244 -48.52 -66.55 39.06
C LEU A 244 -48.46 -67.95 38.43
N ASN A 245 -47.27 -68.53 38.26
CA ASN A 245 -47.06 -69.88 37.71
C ASN A 245 -47.00 -70.97 38.80
N ARG A 246 -47.62 -70.72 39.95
CA ARG A 246 -47.83 -71.69 41.03
C ARG A 246 -49.31 -71.92 41.28
#